data_AF-G1V941-F1
#
_entry.id   AF-G1V941-F1
#
_cell.length_a   1.000
_cell.length_b   1.000
_cell.length_c   1.000
_cell.angle_alpha   90.00
_cell.angle_beta   90.00
_cell.angle_gamma   90.00
#
_symmetry.space_group_name_H-M   'P 1'
#
loop_
_entity.id
_entity.type
_entity.pdbx_description
1 polymer ?
#
loop_
_entity_poly.entity_id
_entity_poly.type
_entity_poly.pdbx_seq_one_letter_code
_entity_poly.pdbx_strand_id
1 'polypeptide(L)' 'MPGYDDPNRPEWTGKRKAKNFAHINAACKGLKTSGGKPPTECPKCGTSHKFAACPVCGCPRPKR' A
#
# COMPACT_ATOMS: atom_id res chain seq x y z
N MET A 1 3.48 -16.69 19.12
CA MET A 1 4.26 -16.28 17.94
C MET A 1 5.35 -17.33 17.75
N PRO A 2 5.22 -18.27 16.79
CA PRO A 2 6.22 -19.30 16.61
C PRO A 2 7.58 -18.65 16.24
N GLY A 3 8.62 -19.02 17.00
CA GLY A 3 10.00 -18.57 16.82
C GLY A 3 10.42 -17.26 17.51
N TYR A 4 9.64 -16.81 18.50
CA TYR A 4 10.07 -15.73 19.39
C TYR A 4 11.12 -16.20 20.39
N ASP A 5 11.02 -17.46 20.85
CA ASP A 5 11.88 -18.08 21.87
C ASP A 5 13.09 -18.83 21.30
N ASP A 6 13.37 -18.70 19.99
CA ASP A 6 14.54 -19.33 19.37
C ASP A 6 15.84 -18.70 19.87
N PRO A 7 16.73 -19.44 20.54
CA PRO A 7 18.00 -18.91 21.06
C PRO A 7 18.98 -18.53 19.94
N ASN A 8 18.77 -19.04 18.71
CA ASN A 8 19.54 -18.68 17.52
C ASN A 8 18.90 -17.54 16.71
N ARG A 9 17.85 -16.90 17.23
CA ARG A 9 17.20 -15.79 16.53
C ARG A 9 18.22 -14.66 16.35
N PRO A 10 18.53 -14.24 15.11
CA PRO A 10 19.45 -13.14 14.91
C PRO A 10 18.86 -11.89 15.55
N GLU A 11 19.54 -11.36 16.57
CA GLU A 11 19.18 -10.05 17.11
C GLU A 11 19.25 -9.03 15.99
N TRP A 12 18.18 -8.25 15.85
CA TRP A 12 18.13 -7.19 14.88
C TRP A 12 19.08 -6.07 15.36
N THR A 13 20.34 -6.12 14.91
CA THR A 13 21.41 -5.18 15.26
C THR A 13 21.49 -3.97 14.33
N GLY A 14 20.54 -3.84 13.40
CA GLY A 14 20.50 -2.72 12.47
C GLY A 14 20.28 -1.38 13.17
N LYS A 15 20.95 -0.32 12.72
CA LYS A 15 20.61 1.05 13.14
C LYS A 15 19.25 1.39 12.53
N ARG A 16 18.20 1.64 13.35
CA ARG A 16 16.91 2.12 12.82
C ARG A 16 17.17 3.48 12.19
N LYS A 17 17.16 3.57 10.86
CA LYS A 17 17.11 4.87 10.20
C LYS A 17 15.83 5.55 10.66
N ALA A 18 15.95 6.77 11.17
CA ALA A 18 14.80 7.59 11.50
C ALA A 18 13.94 7.74 10.23
N LYS A 19 12.73 7.19 10.24
CA LYS A 19 11.77 7.41 9.17
C LYS A 19 11.28 8.84 9.31
N ASN A 20 11.55 9.68 8.32
CA ASN A 20 11.00 11.03 8.31
C ASN A 20 9.50 10.94 7.98
N PHE A 21 8.68 10.78 9.01
CA PHE A 21 7.23 10.67 8.89
C PHE A 21 6.62 11.89 8.21
N ALA A 22 7.20 13.08 8.38
CA ALA A 22 6.74 14.29 7.69
C ALA A 22 6.97 14.18 6.17
N HIS A 23 8.13 13.69 5.74
CA HIS A 23 8.43 13.44 4.33
C HIS A 23 7.53 12.34 3.74
N ILE A 24 7.34 11.24 4.46
CA ILE A 24 6.45 10.15 4.02
C ILE A 24 5.00 10.65 3.91
N ASN A 25 4.52 11.40 4.90
CA ASN A 25 3.18 11.98 4.88
C ASN A 25 3.01 13.03 3.78
N ALA A 26 4.02 13.86 3.52
CA ALA A 26 4.02 14.82 2.43
C ALA A 26 3.96 14.11 1.07
N ALA A 27 4.72 13.03 0.89
CA ALA A 27 4.68 12.20 -0.30
C ALA A 27 3.29 11.55 -0.48
N CYS A 28 2.70 10.99 0.58
CA CYS A 28 1.36 10.40 0.51
C CYS A 28 0.25 11.44 0.26
N LYS A 29 0.34 12.64 0.86
CA LYS A 29 -0.63 13.73 0.64
C LYS A 29 -0.53 14.32 -0.76
N GLY A 30 0.70 14.41 -1.31
CA GLY A 30 0.96 14.92 -2.66
C GLY A 30 0.68 13.90 -3.77
N LEU A 31 0.65 12.60 -3.44
CA LEU A 31 0.33 11.55 -4.39
C LEU A 31 -1.17 11.61 -4.74
N LYS A 32 -1.50 12.33 -5.80
CA LYS A 32 -2.80 12.31 -6.48
C LYS A 32 -3.01 10.92 -7.11
N THR A 33 -3.24 9.91 -6.26
CA THR A 33 -3.55 8.52 -6.66
C THR A 33 -4.90 8.39 -7.34
N SER A 34 -5.72 9.44 -7.29
CA SER A 34 -7.05 9.47 -7.87
C SER A 34 -7.35 10.89 -8.33
N GLY A 35 -7.65 11.08 -9.61
CA GLY A 35 -8.15 12.34 -10.15
C GLY A 35 -9.55 12.70 -9.63
N GLY A 36 -9.76 12.69 -8.30
CA GLY A 36 -11.02 13.00 -7.62
C GLY A 36 -12.13 11.95 -7.71
N LYS A 37 -11.93 10.85 -8.44
CA LYS A 37 -12.98 9.83 -8.63
C LYS A 37 -13.14 8.95 -7.39
N PRO A 38 -14.38 8.61 -6.99
CA PRO A 38 -14.62 7.70 -5.88
C PRO A 38 -13.95 6.34 -6.16
N PRO A 39 -13.46 5.65 -5.11
CA PRO A 39 -13.00 4.28 -5.24
C PRO A 39 -14.15 3.41 -5.74
N THR A 40 -13.86 2.57 -6.72
CA THR A 40 -14.83 1.66 -7.33
C THR A 40 -14.29 0.26 -7.12
N GLU A 41 -15.18 -0.66 -6.79
CA GLU A 41 -14.83 -2.06 -6.66
C GLU A 41 -14.56 -2.66 -8.03
N CYS A 42 -13.44 -3.37 -8.16
CA CYS A 42 -13.16 -4.10 -9.39
C CYS A 42 -14.07 -5.34 -9.49
N PRO A 43 -14.82 -5.52 -10.60
CA PRO A 43 -15.77 -6.63 -10.73
C PRO A 43 -15.10 -8.01 -10.80
N LYS A 44 -13.79 -8.10 -11.06
CA LYS A 44 -13.06 -9.38 -11.09
C LYS A 44 -12.43 -9.78 -9.76
N CYS A 45 -11.91 -8.82 -9.01
CA CYS A 45 -11.08 -9.12 -7.83
C CYS A 45 -11.55 -8.46 -6.54
N GLY A 46 -12.66 -7.71 -6.57
CA GLY A 46 -13.22 -7.05 -5.39
C GLY A 46 -12.33 -5.94 -4.82
N THR A 47 -11.18 -5.65 -5.44
CA THR A 47 -10.27 -4.64 -4.92
C THR A 47 -10.86 -3.26 -5.16
N SER A 48 -11.08 -2.51 -4.09
CA SER A 48 -11.45 -1.10 -4.18
C SER A 48 -10.22 -0.29 -4.58
N HIS A 49 -10.25 0.29 -5.77
CA HIS A 49 -9.17 1.14 -6.27
C HIS A 49 -9.72 2.40 -6.90
N LYS A 50 -8.89 3.45 -6.98
CA LYS A 50 -9.26 4.74 -7.58
C LYS A 50 -8.69 4.97 -8.98
N PHE A 51 -7.84 4.05 -9.44
CA PHE A 51 -7.13 4.11 -10.72
C PHE A 51 -8.03 3.75 -11.92
N ALA A 52 -7.63 4.16 -13.12
CA ALA A 52 -8.33 3.85 -14.37
C ALA A 52 -8.36 2.34 -14.68
N ALA A 53 -7.31 1.63 -14.28
CA ALA A 53 -7.21 0.17 -14.32
C ALA A 53 -7.00 -0.37 -12.91
N CYS A 54 -7.46 -1.59 -12.64
CA CYS A 54 -7.24 -2.24 -11.37
C CYS A 54 -5.74 -2.54 -11.16
N PRO A 55 -5.12 -2.13 -10.04
CA PRO A 55 -3.71 -2.39 -9.79
C PRO A 55 -3.40 -3.89 -9.55
N VAL A 56 -4.43 -4.70 -9.28
CA VAL A 56 -4.28 -6.14 -8.99
C VAL A 56 -4.46 -6.97 -10.26
N CYS A 57 -5.48 -6.69 -11.06
CA CYS A 57 -5.83 -7.50 -12.22
C CYS A 57 -5.74 -6.77 -13.57
N GLY A 58 -5.30 -5.51 -13.60
CA GLY A 58 -5.15 -4.71 -14.81
C GLY A 58 -6.45 -4.37 -15.54
N CYS A 59 -7.62 -4.82 -15.04
CA CYS A 59 -8.87 -4.64 -15.75
C CYS A 59 -9.28 -3.16 -15.79
N PRO A 60 -9.75 -2.66 -16.95
CA PRO A 60 -10.22 -1.29 -17.06
C PRO A 60 -11.46 -1.12 -16.18
N ARG A 61 -11.61 0.05 -15.55
CA ARG A 61 -12.83 0.37 -14.82
C ARG A 61 -14.05 0.26 -15.74
N PRO A 62 -15.14 -0.38 -15.30
CA PRO A 62 -16.41 -0.29 -16.00
C PRO A 62 -16.84 1.18 -16.02
N LYS A 63 -17.15 1.70 -17.21
CA LYS A 63 -17.81 3.00 -17.35
C LYS A 63 -19.26 2.80 -16.89
N ARG A 64 -19.65 3.49 -15.83
CA ARG A 64 -21.05 3.56 -15.40
C ARG A 64 -21.84 4.46 -16.32
#